data_AF-A0A257PP13-F1
#
_entry.id   AF-A0A257PP13-F1
#
_cell.length_a   1.000
_cell.length_b   1.000
_cell.length_c   1.000
_cell.angle_alpha   90.00
_cell.angle_beta   90.00
_cell.angle_gamma   90.00
#
_symmetry.space_group_name_H-M   'P 1'
#
loop_
_entity.id
_entity.type
_entity.pdbx_description
1 polymer ?
#
loop_
_entity_poly.entity_id
_entity_poly.type
_entity_poly.pdbx_seq_one_letter_code
_entity_poly.pdbx_strand_id
1 'polypeptide(L)'
;IAEPDWAGGPALTDEFRKKLRAAYAGRIIVCGNYTRESAEARLASGLADAVAFGRPFIANPDLVARFQQGAALNKPNPATFYGGGEAGYTDYPSLDATPATV
;
A
#
# COMPACT_ATOMS: atom_id res chain seq x y z
N ILE A 1 2.59 10.16 7.17
CA ILE A 1 2.25 9.52 8.47
C ILE A 1 2.23 8.02 8.26
N ALA A 2 2.92 7.27 9.10
CA ALA A 2 2.73 5.83 9.19
C ALA A 2 1.64 5.54 10.23
N GLU A 3 0.54 4.94 9.79
CA GLU A 3 -0.42 4.32 10.70
C GLU A 3 0.33 3.26 11.51
N PRO A 4 0.14 3.13 12.83
CA PRO A 4 0.88 2.19 13.67
C PRO A 4 0.24 0.79 13.72
N ASP A 5 -1.00 0.66 13.27
CA ASP A 5 -1.78 -0.58 13.26
C ASP A 5 -1.18 -1.67 12.37
N TRP A 6 -0.39 -1.29 11.35
CA TRP A 6 0.39 -2.25 10.56
C TRP A 6 1.34 -3.12 11.40
N ALA A 7 1.78 -2.62 12.56
CA ALA A 7 2.67 -3.29 13.50
C ALA A 7 1.94 -3.72 14.79
N GLY A 8 0.60 -3.71 14.80
CA GLY A 8 -0.23 -4.07 15.95
C GLY A 8 -0.48 -2.96 16.96
N GLY A 9 -0.12 -1.70 16.63
CA GLY A 9 -0.47 -0.53 17.44
C GLY A 9 -1.93 -0.09 17.28
N PRO A 10 -2.42 0.84 18.12
CA PRO A 10 -3.78 1.38 17.98
C PRO A 10 -3.89 2.29 16.75
N ALA A 11 -4.94 2.14 15.95
CA ALA A 11 -5.18 3.01 14.80
C ALA A 11 -5.22 4.50 15.22
N LEU A 12 -4.62 5.39 14.41
CA LEU A 12 -4.73 6.82 14.66
C LEU A 12 -6.19 7.26 14.56
N THR A 13 -6.60 8.23 15.38
CA THR A 13 -7.95 8.78 15.35
C THR A 13 -8.10 9.81 14.24
N ASP A 14 -9.33 10.01 13.76
CA ASP A 14 -9.60 11.10 12.82
C ASP A 14 -9.41 12.48 13.45
N GLU A 15 -9.58 12.61 14.77
CA GLU A 15 -9.26 13.84 15.48
C GLU A 15 -7.76 14.20 15.34
N PHE A 16 -6.87 13.21 15.52
CA PHE A 16 -5.44 13.41 15.31
C PHE A 16 -5.15 13.86 13.87
N ARG A 17 -5.73 13.17 12.88
CA ARG A 17 -5.50 13.51 11.45
C ARG A 17 -6.02 14.91 11.11
N LYS A 18 -7.17 15.32 11.67
CA LYS A 18 -7.71 16.68 11.51
C LYS A 18 -6.78 17.74 12.11
N LYS A 19 -6.27 17.51 13.33
CA LYS A 19 -5.29 18.41 13.97
C LYS A 19 -4.02 18.54 13.14
N LEU A 20 -3.51 17.41 12.62
CA LEU A 20 -2.34 17.43 11.75
C LEU A 20 -2.59 18.21 10.46
N ARG A 21 -3.73 17.97 9.78
CA ARG A 21 -4.08 18.70 8.56
C ARG A 21 -4.21 20.20 8.80
N ALA A 22 -4.80 20.61 9.93
CA ALA A 22 -4.89 22.01 10.31
C ALA A 22 -3.52 22.64 10.60
N ALA A 23 -2.58 21.86 11.16
CA ALA A 23 -1.23 22.32 11.48
C ALA A 23 -0.26 22.34 10.28
N TYR A 24 -0.56 21.59 9.21
CA TYR A 24 0.34 21.44 8.07
C TYR A 24 -0.40 21.59 6.72
N ALA A 25 -0.12 22.69 6.03
CA ALA A 25 -0.73 23.01 4.74
C ALA A 25 -0.08 22.31 3.53
N GLY A 26 1.03 21.60 3.72
CA GLY A 26 1.69 20.84 2.66
C GLY A 26 1.00 19.52 2.35
N ARG A 27 1.65 18.69 1.52
CA ARG A 27 1.11 17.38 1.14
C ARG A 27 1.38 16.33 2.21
N ILE A 28 0.33 15.63 2.62
CA ILE A 28 0.42 14.54 3.59
C ILE A 28 0.25 13.23 2.85
N ILE A 29 1.32 12.43 2.88
CA ILE A 29 1.29 11.04 2.42
C ILE A 29 1.06 10.15 3.63
N VAL A 30 0.10 9.23 3.55
CA VAL A 30 -0.17 8.23 4.60
C VAL A 30 0.23 6.82 4.15
N CYS A 31 0.62 5.96 5.07
CA CYS A 31 0.95 4.56 4.79
C CYS A 31 0.65 3.69 6.01
N GLY A 32 0.62 2.38 5.83
CA GLY A 32 0.33 1.43 6.90
C GLY A 32 -1.03 0.74 6.69
N ASN A 33 -0.98 -0.54 6.34
CA ASN A 33 -2.12 -1.45 6.16
C ASN A 33 -3.30 -0.97 5.28
N TYR A 34 -3.09 0.02 4.42
CA TYR A 34 -4.11 0.49 3.47
C TYR A 34 -4.46 -0.58 2.43
N THR A 35 -5.75 -0.72 2.15
CA THR A 35 -6.31 -1.36 0.95
C THR A 35 -6.66 -0.29 -0.07
N ARG A 36 -7.10 -0.67 -1.28
CA ARG A 36 -7.61 0.29 -2.27
C ARG A 36 -8.78 1.10 -1.68
N GLU A 37 -9.72 0.41 -1.07
CA GLU A 37 -10.96 0.98 -0.54
C GLU A 37 -10.68 1.95 0.61
N SER A 38 -9.83 1.53 1.57
CA SER A 38 -9.49 2.41 2.69
C SER A 38 -8.60 3.59 2.27
N ALA A 39 -7.78 3.43 1.23
CA ALA A 39 -7.02 4.53 0.65
C ALA A 39 -7.94 5.55 -0.04
N GLU A 40 -8.86 5.09 -0.89
CA GLU A 40 -9.86 5.96 -1.54
C GLU A 40 -10.70 6.72 -0.52
N ALA A 41 -11.19 6.04 0.53
CA ALA A 41 -11.92 6.69 1.62
C ALA A 41 -11.08 7.75 2.33
N ARG A 42 -9.79 7.48 2.55
CA ARG A 42 -8.89 8.43 3.21
C ARG A 42 -8.62 9.67 2.34
N LEU A 43 -8.42 9.49 1.05
CA LEU A 43 -8.27 10.59 0.09
C LEU A 43 -9.55 11.43 0.01
N ALA A 44 -10.72 10.78 -0.10
CA ALA A 44 -12.02 11.45 -0.15
C ALA A 44 -12.31 12.30 1.10
N SER A 45 -11.77 11.91 2.26
CA SER A 45 -11.91 12.69 3.51
C SER A 45 -11.12 14.02 3.52
N GLY A 46 -10.21 14.24 2.56
CA GLY A 46 -9.31 15.40 2.54
C GLY A 46 -8.22 15.38 3.62
N LEU A 47 -8.10 14.28 4.37
CA LEU A 47 -7.10 14.16 5.44
C LEU A 47 -5.73 13.69 4.94
N ALA A 48 -5.64 13.16 3.72
CA ALA A 48 -4.40 12.80 3.05
C ALA A 48 -4.43 13.24 1.57
N ASP A 49 -3.26 13.48 0.99
CA ASP A 49 -3.09 13.85 -0.41
C ASP A 49 -2.64 12.66 -1.26
N ALA A 50 -1.98 11.67 -0.65
CA ALA A 50 -1.57 10.43 -1.28
C ALA A 50 -1.48 9.30 -0.26
N VAL A 51 -1.53 8.05 -0.75
CA VAL A 51 -1.35 6.84 0.05
C VAL A 51 -0.18 6.03 -0.51
N ALA A 52 0.76 5.65 0.34
CA ALA A 52 1.87 4.80 -0.02
C ALA A 52 1.62 3.35 0.43
N PHE A 53 2.00 2.41 -0.44
CA PHE A 53 1.84 0.97 -0.24
C PHE A 53 3.23 0.32 -0.23
N GLY A 54 3.51 -0.51 0.78
CA GLY A 54 4.78 -1.25 0.90
C GLY A 54 4.64 -2.68 0.41
N ARG A 55 4.19 -3.58 1.31
CA ARG A 55 3.99 -5.02 1.02
C ARG A 55 3.20 -5.31 -0.26
N PRO A 56 2.11 -4.58 -0.59
CA PRO A 56 1.42 -4.79 -1.87
C PRO A 56 2.31 -4.50 -3.07
N PHE A 57 3.14 -3.46 -3.03
CA PHE A 57 4.05 -3.13 -4.14
C PHE A 57 5.19 -4.13 -4.30
N ILE A 58 5.68 -4.73 -3.21
CA ILE A 58 6.70 -5.81 -3.28
C ILE A 58 6.20 -6.94 -4.18
N ALA A 59 4.96 -7.38 -3.98
CA ALA A 59 4.40 -8.52 -4.70
C ALA A 59 3.75 -8.17 -6.05
N ASN A 60 3.50 -6.89 -6.31
CA ASN A 60 2.72 -6.44 -7.46
C ASN A 60 3.49 -5.29 -8.13
N PRO A 61 4.39 -5.58 -9.10
CA PRO A 61 5.15 -4.54 -9.79
C PRO A 61 4.23 -3.55 -10.53
N ASP A 62 3.02 -3.98 -10.87
CA ASP A 62 1.97 -3.26 -11.57
C ASP A 62 0.77 -2.91 -10.66
N LEU A 63 1.00 -2.74 -9.36
CA LEU A 63 -0.06 -2.49 -8.36
C LEU A 63 -1.05 -1.39 -8.76
N VAL A 64 -0.56 -0.30 -9.37
CA VAL A 64 -1.41 0.82 -9.80
C VAL A 64 -2.42 0.37 -10.86
N ALA A 65 -1.98 -0.41 -11.86
CA ALA A 65 -2.86 -0.93 -12.89
C ALA A 65 -3.88 -1.91 -12.29
N ARG A 66 -3.44 -2.77 -11.36
CA ARG A 66 -4.35 -3.67 -10.62
C ARG A 66 -5.42 -2.90 -9.86
N PHE A 67 -5.06 -1.84 -9.16
CA PHE A 67 -6.03 -0.98 -8.48
C PHE A 67 -6.98 -0.30 -9.45
N GLN A 68 -6.50 0.23 -10.58
CA GLN A 68 -7.37 0.86 -11.59
C GLN A 68 -8.40 -0.13 -12.17
N GLN A 69 -7.99 -1.37 -12.42
CA GLN A 69 -8.84 -2.41 -13.01
C GLN A 69 -9.67 -3.19 -11.97
N GLY A 70 -9.40 -3.01 -10.67
CA GLY A 70 -9.98 -3.88 -9.63
C GLY A 70 -9.50 -5.33 -9.73
N ALA A 71 -8.31 -5.56 -10.28
CA ALA A 71 -7.75 -6.88 -10.46
C ALA A 71 -7.24 -7.48 -9.14
N ALA A 72 -7.17 -8.81 -9.09
CA ALA A 72 -6.62 -9.52 -7.94
C ALA A 72 -5.13 -9.18 -7.72
N LEU A 73 -4.73 -9.08 -6.46
CA LEU A 73 -3.33 -8.85 -6.08
C LEU A 73 -2.61 -10.19 -5.85
N ASN A 74 -1.36 -10.25 -6.28
CA ASN A 74 -0.43 -11.29 -5.86
C ASN A 74 -0.24 -11.23 -4.34
N LYS A 75 -0.08 -12.40 -3.72
CA LYS A 75 0.20 -12.50 -2.28
C LYS A 75 1.71 -12.29 -2.05
N PRO A 76 2.10 -11.37 -1.17
CA PRO A 76 3.50 -11.25 -0.79
C PRO A 76 3.98 -12.48 -0.03
N ASN A 77 5.24 -12.85 -0.25
CA ASN A 77 5.96 -13.86 0.52
C ASN A 77 6.91 -13.18 1.52
N PRO A 78 6.58 -13.12 2.83
CA PRO A 78 7.42 -12.47 3.82
C PRO A 78 8.79 -13.14 4.02
N ALA A 79 8.91 -14.43 3.69
CA ALA A 79 10.17 -15.16 3.85
C ALA A 79 11.28 -14.67 2.91
N THR A 80 10.92 -13.95 1.84
CA THR A 80 11.85 -13.44 0.83
C THR A 80 12.00 -11.92 0.86
N PHE A 81 11.50 -11.23 1.89
CA PHE A 81 11.58 -9.76 1.96
C PHE A 81 13.01 -9.23 2.16
N TYR A 82 13.90 -10.03 2.76
CA TYR A 82 15.23 -9.59 3.13
C TYR A 82 16.28 -10.62 2.70
N GLY A 83 17.34 -10.16 2.04
CA GLY A 83 18.39 -11.04 1.50
C GLY A 83 17.94 -11.86 0.29
N GLY A 84 18.72 -12.87 -0.09
CA GLY A 84 18.40 -13.77 -1.21
C GLY A 84 18.87 -13.26 -2.58
N GLY A 85 18.07 -13.56 -3.62
CA GLY A 85 18.32 -13.23 -5.02
C GLY A 85 17.06 -12.74 -5.72
N GLU A 86 16.79 -13.22 -6.93
CA GLU A 86 15.62 -12.83 -7.74
C GLU A 86 14.28 -13.29 -7.15
N ALA A 87 14.29 -14.40 -6.41
CA ALA A 87 13.10 -15.05 -5.87
C ALA A 87 12.40 -14.19 -4.82
N GLY A 88 11.14 -13.80 -5.10
CA GLY A 88 10.36 -12.88 -4.29
C GLY A 88 10.85 -11.43 -4.34
N TYR A 89 11.63 -11.05 -5.35
CA TYR A 89 12.11 -9.68 -5.57
C TYR A 89 11.72 -9.16 -6.97
N THR A 90 12.13 -9.86 -8.04
CA THR A 90 11.87 -9.45 -9.43
C THR A 90 10.99 -10.44 -10.21
N ASP A 91 10.62 -11.58 -9.61
CA ASP A 91 9.91 -12.69 -10.25
C ASP A 91 8.39 -12.70 -9.99
N TYR A 92 7.86 -11.71 -9.26
CA TYR A 92 6.41 -11.56 -9.14
C TYR A 92 5.78 -11.21 -10.50
N PRO A 93 4.73 -11.95 -10.94
CA PRO A 93 4.13 -11.73 -12.25
C PRO A 93 3.34 -10.41 -12.31
N SER A 94 3.43 -9.68 -13.42
CA SER A 94 2.47 -8.62 -13.76
C SER A 94 1.17 -9.20 -14.30
N LEU A 95 0.13 -8.37 -14.47
CA LEU A 95 -1.13 -8.76 -15.10
C LEU A 95 -0.94 -9.26 -16.54
N ASP A 96 -0.01 -8.64 -17.28
CA ASP A 96 0.28 -8.98 -18.69
C ASP A 96 1.30 -10.12 -18.83
N ALA A 97 1.99 -10.49 -17.74
CA ALA A 97 2.85 -11.64 -17.74
C ALA A 97 1.98 -12.89 -17.87
N THR A 98 2.00 -13.50 -19.05
CA THR A 98 1.39 -14.81 -19.27
C THR A 98 1.91 -15.76 -18.19
N PRO A 99 1.05 -16.45 -17.43
CA PRO A 99 1.52 -17.34 -16.38
C PRO A 99 2.45 -18.37 -17.02
N ALA A 100 3.67 -18.49 -16.49
CA ALA A 100 4.56 -19.57 -16.88
C ALA A 100 3.82 -20.88 -16.55
N THR A 101 3.36 -21.56 -17.60
CA THR A 101 2.76 -22.89 -17.51
C THR A 101 3.73 -23.79 -16.76
N VAL A 102 3.29 -24.29 -15.60
CA VAL A 102 3.92 -25.43 -14.91
C VAL A 102 3.13 -26.68 -15.31
#